data_AF-A0A9Q1B0M5-F1
#
_entry.id   AF-A0A9Q1B0M5-F1
#
_cell.length_a   1.000
_cell.length_b   1.000
_cell.length_c   1.000
_cell.angle_alpha   90.00
_cell.angle_beta   90.00
_cell.angle_gamma   90.00
#
_symmetry.space_group_name_H-M   'P 1'
#
loop_
_entity.id
_entity.type
_entity.pdbx_description
1 polymer ?
#
loop_
_entity_poly.entity_id
_entity_poly.type
_entity_poly.pdbx_seq_one_letter_code
_entity_poly.pdbx_strand_id
1 'polypeptide(L)'
;MAIPRMKSKELSNKKTHQTEEEKQSPTKKVFLPYIKGITGHMDKVLKKHNLQIVFRPTTKIQQMLWSAKEKRNPLATIGVYRIPCSCGQ
;
A
#
# COMPACT_ATOMS: atom_id res chain seq x y z
N MET A 1 0.93 33.88 -27.47
CA MET A 1 0.89 34.19 -26.03
C MET A 1 0.62 32.89 -25.28
N ALA A 2 1.57 32.42 -24.46
CA ALA A 2 1.44 31.17 -23.70
C ALA A 2 1.03 31.48 -22.25
N ILE A 3 -0.02 30.82 -21.76
CA ILE A 3 -0.51 30.95 -20.38
C ILE A 3 0.28 29.98 -19.49
N PRO A 4 0.98 30.41 -18.43
CA PRO A 4 1.66 29.48 -17.53
C PRO A 4 0.65 28.74 -16.64
N ARG A 5 0.86 27.44 -16.52
CA ARG A 5 0.04 26.51 -15.72
C ARG A 5 0.41 26.62 -14.24
N MET A 6 -0.52 27.15 -13.44
CA MET A 6 -0.44 27.16 -11.97
C MET A 6 -0.37 25.71 -11.44
N LYS A 7 0.64 25.43 -10.62
CA LYS A 7 0.85 24.12 -9.99
C LYS A 7 0.29 24.17 -8.57
N SER A 8 -0.98 23.86 -8.41
CA SER A 8 -1.60 23.63 -7.10
C SER A 8 -1.30 22.19 -6.63
N LYS A 9 -0.51 22.06 -5.56
CA LYS A 9 -0.39 20.83 -4.78
C LYS A 9 -0.35 21.16 -3.28
N GLU A 10 -1.54 21.34 -2.73
CA GLU A 10 -1.91 21.04 -1.35
C GLU A 10 -3.32 20.43 -1.47
N LEU A 11 -3.74 19.40 -0.75
CA LEU A 11 -3.41 18.95 0.59
C LEU A 11 -3.98 17.52 0.73
N SER A 12 -3.28 16.58 1.40
CA SER A 12 -3.96 15.63 2.29
C SER A 12 -2.94 14.89 3.14
N ASN A 13 -2.77 15.46 4.32
CA ASN A 13 -1.98 15.01 5.45
C ASN A 13 -2.42 13.60 5.89
N LYS A 14 -1.57 12.57 5.68
CA LYS A 14 -1.77 11.27 6.31
C LYS A 14 -1.08 11.29 7.68
N LYS A 15 -1.89 11.57 8.71
CA LYS A 15 -1.59 11.35 10.13
C LYS A 15 -0.94 9.97 10.29
N THR A 16 0.37 9.96 10.42
CA THR A 16 1.09 8.83 10.99
C THR A 16 0.83 8.95 12.48
N HIS A 17 0.21 7.94 13.11
CA HIS A 17 0.13 7.85 14.56
C HIS A 17 1.57 7.66 15.09
N GLN A 18 2.30 8.77 15.20
CA GLN A 18 3.49 8.88 16.03
C GLN A 18 2.96 8.93 17.46
N THR A 19 2.99 7.77 18.14
CA THR A 19 3.00 7.76 19.60
C THR A 19 4.41 8.21 19.99
N GLU A 20 4.56 9.52 20.16
CA GLU A 20 5.68 10.09 20.90
C GLU A 20 5.41 9.82 22.38
N GLU A 21 6.00 8.75 22.89
CA GLU A 21 6.25 8.61 24.32
C GLU A 21 7.76 8.74 24.52
N GLU A 22 8.12 9.80 25.24
CA GLU A 22 9.48 10.15 25.62
C GLU A 22 10.10 9.05 26.50
N LYS A 23 11.37 8.73 26.20
CA LYS A 23 12.38 8.11 27.08
C LYS A 23 12.16 6.65 27.50
N GLN A 24 12.78 5.74 26.74
CA GLN A 24 13.80 4.80 27.25
C GLN A 24 14.52 4.11 26.07
N SER A 25 15.80 3.80 26.27
CA SER A 25 16.78 3.29 25.29
C SER A 25 16.29 2.09 24.45
N PRO A 26 16.79 1.92 23.21
CA PRO A 26 16.18 1.04 22.22
C PRO A 26 16.27 -0.43 22.62
N THR A 27 15.19 -0.92 23.21
CA THR A 27 14.92 -2.34 23.39
C THR A 27 14.47 -2.88 22.04
N LYS A 28 15.11 -3.97 21.62
CA LYS A 28 15.00 -4.66 20.32
C LYS A 28 13.69 -4.38 19.55
N LYS A 29 13.82 -3.75 18.38
CA LYS A 29 12.71 -3.55 17.44
C LYS A 29 12.34 -4.87 16.79
N VAL A 30 11.06 -5.25 16.85
CA VAL A 30 10.56 -6.50 16.26
C VAL A 30 9.51 -6.17 15.19
N PHE A 31 9.59 -6.86 14.05
CA PHE A 31 8.62 -6.74 12.96
C PHE A 31 7.72 -7.96 12.94
N LEU A 32 6.41 -7.73 13.02
CA LEU A 32 5.39 -8.77 13.06
C LEU A 32 4.34 -8.52 11.98
N PRO A 33 3.71 -9.58 11.42
CA PRO A 33 2.60 -9.42 10.50
C PRO A 33 1.36 -8.89 11.22
N TYR A 34 0.60 -8.00 10.57
CA TYR A 34 -0.67 -7.53 11.09
C TYR A 34 -1.75 -8.61 10.91
N ILE A 35 -2.32 -9.06 12.03
CA ILE A 35 -3.45 -9.98 12.08
C ILE A 35 -4.62 -9.26 12.76
N LYS A 36 -5.75 -9.16 12.06
CA LYS A 36 -6.94 -8.46 12.57
C LYS A 36 -7.43 -9.12 13.86
N GLY A 37 -7.75 -8.31 14.87
CA GLY A 37 -8.31 -8.76 16.15
C GLY A 37 -7.28 -9.07 17.24
N ILE A 38 -6.10 -9.60 16.91
CA ILE A 38 -5.09 -9.98 17.93
C ILE A 38 -3.98 -8.95 18.12
N THR A 39 -3.66 -8.18 17.08
CA THR A 39 -2.50 -7.25 17.08
C THR A 39 -2.56 -6.23 18.21
N GLY A 40 -3.74 -5.69 18.52
CA GLY A 40 -3.90 -4.76 19.63
C GLY A 40 -3.69 -5.41 21.01
N HIS A 41 -4.03 -6.68 21.17
CA HIS A 41 -3.75 -7.41 22.40
C HIS A 41 -2.25 -7.72 22.52
N MET A 42 -1.61 -8.17 21.43
CA MET A 42 -0.18 -8.43 21.39
C MET A 42 0.65 -7.17 21.69
N ASP A 43 0.28 -6.02 21.12
CA ASP A 43 0.95 -4.75 21.36
C ASP A 43 0.98 -4.39 22.86
N LYS A 44 -0.16 -4.54 23.55
CA LYS A 44 -0.25 -4.29 25.00
C LYS A 44 0.62 -5.24 25.82
N VAL A 45 0.66 -6.52 25.46
CA VAL A 45 1.49 -7.52 26.17
C VAL A 45 2.96 -7.23 25.96
N LEU A 46 3.37 -6.95 24.73
CA LEU A 46 4.79 -6.81 24.35
C LEU A 46 5.39 -5.48 24.80
N LYS A 47 4.59 -4.41 24.90
CA LYS A 47 4.98 -3.14 25.54
C LYS A 47 5.40 -3.32 27.00
N LYS A 48 4.74 -4.21 27.76
CA LYS A 48 5.14 -4.54 29.15
C LYS A 48 6.52 -5.19 29.23
N HIS A 49 6.95 -5.82 28.15
CA HIS A 49 8.28 -6.42 28.03
C HIS A 49 9.29 -5.46 27.37
N ASN A 50 8.96 -4.18 27.25
CA ASN A 50 9.77 -3.13 26.60
C ASN A 50 10.05 -3.39 25.11
N LEU A 51 9.31 -4.27 24.43
CA LEU A 51 9.56 -4.53 23.01
C LEU A 51 8.84 -3.52 22.12
N GLN A 52 9.60 -2.77 21.32
CA GLN A 52 9.00 -1.88 20.32
C GLN A 52 8.63 -2.68 19.06
N ILE A 53 7.33 -2.85 18.82
CA ILE A 53 6.83 -3.63 17.69
C ILE A 53 6.30 -2.74 16.59
N VAL A 54 6.65 -3.10 15.35
CA VAL A 54 6.07 -2.51 14.16
C VAL A 54 5.31 -3.61 13.40
N PHE A 55 3.99 -3.50 13.39
CA PHE A 55 3.13 -4.40 12.62
C PHE A 55 3.14 -4.02 11.14
N ARG A 56 3.46 -4.98 10.28
CA ARG A 56 3.45 -4.82 8.82
C ARG A 56 2.36 -5.68 8.19
N PRO A 57 1.61 -5.19 7.21
CA PRO A 57 0.71 -6.06 6.45
C PRO A 57 1.53 -7.08 5.66
N THR A 58 0.99 -8.30 5.52
CA THR A 58 1.64 -9.40 4.79
C THR A 58 1.84 -9.08 3.32
N THR A 59 0.87 -8.37 2.72
CA THR A 59 0.91 -7.97 1.31
C THR A 59 0.70 -6.47 1.17
N LYS A 60 1.43 -5.86 0.25
CA LYS A 60 1.20 -4.47 -0.15
C LYS A 60 0.01 -4.40 -1.11
N ILE A 61 -0.73 -3.29 -1.08
CA ILE A 61 -1.82 -3.04 -2.04
C ILE A 61 -1.31 -3.15 -3.48
N GLN A 62 -0.09 -2.68 -3.76
CA GLN A 62 0.56 -2.81 -5.07
C GLN A 62 0.83 -4.27 -5.49
N GLN A 63 0.97 -5.21 -4.55
CA GLN A 63 1.14 -6.63 -4.88
C GLN A 63 -0.21 -7.31 -5.15
N MET A 64 -1.29 -6.81 -4.52
CA MET A 64 -2.64 -7.33 -4.70
C MET A 64 -3.31 -6.74 -5.96
N LEU A 65 -3.03 -5.49 -6.28
CA LEU A 65 -3.58 -4.78 -7.43
C LEU A 65 -2.55 -4.74 -8.55
N TRP A 66 -2.96 -5.15 -9.75
CA TRP A 66 -2.14 -4.93 -10.94
C TRP A 66 -2.00 -3.44 -11.25
N SER A 67 -0.80 -3.05 -11.73
CA SER A 67 -0.61 -1.73 -12.32
C SER A 67 -1.49 -1.60 -13.56
N ALA A 68 -2.07 -0.41 -13.77
CA ALA A 68 -2.90 -0.14 -14.94
C ALA A 68 -2.13 -0.28 -16.27
N LYS A 69 -0.79 -0.20 -16.23
CA LYS A 69 0.10 -0.38 -17.39
C LYS A 69 0.60 -1.82 -17.55
N GLU A 70 0.39 -2.68 -16.55
CA GLU A 70 0.83 -4.07 -16.61
C GLU A 70 0.06 -4.79 -17.71
N LYS A 71 0.77 -5.45 -18.62
CA LYS A 71 0.14 -6.24 -19.68
C LYS A 71 -0.57 -7.42 -19.00
N ARG A 72 -1.90 -7.44 -19.07
CA ARG A 72 -2.67 -8.60 -18.60
C ARG A 72 -2.25 -9.84 -19.36
N ASN A 73 -2.29 -10.99 -18.68
CA ASN A 73 -2.14 -12.26 -19.37
C ASN A 73 -3.15 -12.31 -20.53
N PRO A 74 -2.70 -12.56 -21.78
CA PRO A 74 -3.57 -12.53 -22.95
C PRO A 74 -4.68 -13.59 -22.86
N LEU A 75 -4.44 -14.66 -22.11
CA LEU A 75 -5.41 -15.73 -21.83
C LEU A 75 -6.46 -15.35 -20.78
N ALA A 76 -6.16 -14.37 -19.92
CA ALA A 76 -7.08 -13.90 -18.87
C ALA A 76 -7.91 -12.68 -19.31
N THR A 77 -7.55 -12.06 -20.44
CA THR A 77 -8.28 -10.93 -21.00
C THR A 77 -9.26 -11.45 -22.04
N ILE A 78 -10.52 -11.04 -21.93
CA ILE A 78 -11.55 -11.31 -22.95
C ILE A 78 -10.97 -10.91 -24.32
N GLY A 79 -10.89 -11.90 -25.21
CA GLY A 79 -10.22 -11.77 -26.49
C GLY A 79 -10.76 -10.59 -27.28
N VAL A 80 -9.86 -9.77 -27.82
CA VAL A 80 -10.22 -8.77 -28.83
C VAL A 80 -10.77 -9.53 -30.03
N TYR A 81 -12.07 -9.41 -30.27
CA TYR A 81 -12.69 -9.97 -31.46
C TYR A 81 -12.28 -9.16 -32.68
N ARG A 82 -11.79 -9.84 -33.72
CA ARG A 82 -11.60 -9.25 -35.03
C ARG A 82 -12.90 -9.42 -35.82
N ILE A 83 -13.51 -8.31 -36.24
CA ILE A 83 -14.61 -8.34 -37.20
C ILE A 83 -13.99 -8.66 -38.56
N PRO A 84 -14.31 -9.80 -39.20
CA PRO A 84 -13.86 -10.05 -40.56
C PRO A 84 -14.60 -9.07 -41.49
N CYS A 85 -13.90 -8.06 -41.99
CA CYS A 85 -14.43 -7.16 -43.00
C CYS A 85 -13.94 -7.62 -44.38
N SER A 86 -14.87 -7.80 -45.31
CA SER A 86 -14.60 -8.13 -46.72
C SER A 86 -14.32 -6.91 -47.60
N CYS A 87 -14.41 -5.70 -47.04
CA CYS A 87 -14.15 -4.46 -47.75
C CYS A 87 -12.64 -4.16 -47.75
N GLY A 88 -11.99 -4.36 -48.90
CA GLY A 88 -10.58 -4.02 -49.12
C GLY A 88 -9.75 -5.02 -49.93
N GLN A 89 -10.36 -5.91 -50.72
CA GLN A 89 -9.65 -6.59 -51.82
C GLN A 89 -9.42 -5.63 -52.98
#